data_AF-A0A452Z856-F1
#
_entry.id   AF-A0A452Z856-F1
#
_cell.length_a   1.000
_cell.length_b   1.000
_cell.length_c   1.000
_cell.angle_alpha   90.00
_cell.angle_beta   90.00
_cell.angle_gamma   90.00
#
_symmetry.space_group_name_H-M   'P 1'
#
loop_
_entity.id
_entity.type
_entity.pdbx_description
1 polymer ?
#
loop_
_entity_poly.entity_id
_entity_poly.type
_entity_poly.pdbx_seq_one_letter_code
_entity_poly.pdbx_strand_id
1 'polypeptide(L)' 'MDVALMLRWVWLILHGEGGLWLQLLQAKYLRGAPLLTGSDIAGSQFWKSIQKIKHEIRLGTTFSVGNGNDTQF' A
#
# COMPACT_ATOMS: atom_id res chain seq x y z
N MET A 1 5.30 15.22 5.43
CA MET A 1 3.93 14.75 5.10
C MET A 1 3.40 14.06 6.35
N ASP A 2 2.15 14.32 6.72
CA ASP A 2 1.53 13.81 7.95
C ASP A 2 1.28 12.29 7.88
N VAL A 3 1.61 11.56 8.94
CA VAL A 3 1.46 10.10 9.05
C VAL A 3 -0.01 9.71 9.04
N ALA A 4 -0.89 10.48 9.69
CA ALA A 4 -2.32 10.18 9.75
C ALA A 4 -2.95 10.21 8.35
N LEU A 5 -2.54 11.18 7.52
CA LEU A 5 -2.99 11.28 6.14
C LEU A 5 -2.50 10.08 5.31
N MET A 6 -1.24 9.66 5.47
CA MET A 6 -0.70 8.50 4.75
C MET A 6 -1.40 7.20 5.15
N LEU A 7 -1.72 7.02 6.44
CA LEU A 7 -2.49 5.88 6.92
C LEU A 7 -3.88 5.83 6.30
N ARG A 8 -4.57 6.97 6.16
CA ARG A 8 -5.87 7.02 5.46
C ARG A 8 -5.76 6.58 4.00
N TRP A 9 -4.72 7.01 3.28
CA TRP A 9 -4.51 6.56 1.90
C TRP A 9 -4.23 5.08 1.80
N VAL A 10 -3.41 4.55 2.70
CA VAL A 10 -3.12 3.11 2.78
C VAL A 10 -4.40 2.32 3.04
N TRP A 11 -5.25 2.79 3.96
CA TRP A 11 -6.55 2.18 4.23
C TRP A 11 -7.41 2.07 2.98
N LEU A 12 -7.56 3.17 2.23
CA LEU A 12 -8.35 3.18 0.98
C LEU A 12 -7.78 2.20 -0.06
N ILE A 13 -6.45 2.12 -0.17
CA ILE A 13 -5.78 1.20 -1.10
C ILE A 13 -6.00 -0.26 -0.69
N LEU A 14 -5.89 -0.57 0.61
CA LEU A 14 -6.07 -1.93 1.13
C LEU A 14 -7.53 -2.41 1.03
N HIS A 15 -8.49 -1.51 1.28
CA HIS A 15 -9.91 -1.84 1.22
C HIS A 15 -10.49 -1.84 -0.20
N GLY A 16 -9.71 -1.47 -1.22
CA GLY A 16 -10.21 -1.40 -2.59
C GLY A 16 -11.23 -0.26 -2.79
N GLU A 17 -11.32 0.68 -1.84
CA GLU A 17 -12.29 1.77 -1.85
C GLU A 17 -11.78 2.93 -2.72
N GLY A 18 -11.58 2.65 -4.00
CA GLY A 18 -11.20 3.65 -4.97
C GLY A 18 -11.59 3.20 -6.36
N GLY A 19 -12.26 4.09 -7.09
CA GLY A 19 -12.57 3.88 -8.50
C GLY A 19 -11.33 4.00 -9.39
N LEU A 20 -11.44 4.77 -10.46
CA LEU A 20 -10.39 4.90 -11.48
C LEU A 20 -9.01 5.31 -10.91
N TRP A 21 -8.97 6.17 -9.88
CA TRP A 21 -7.70 6.61 -9.29
C TRP A 21 -6.92 5.47 -8.65
N LEU A 22 -7.61 4.50 -8.04
CA LEU A 22 -6.98 3.35 -7.40
C LEU A 22 -6.46 2.38 -8.44
N GLN A 23 -7.22 2.14 -9.51
CA GLN A 23 -6.78 1.32 -10.64
C GLN A 23 -5.51 1.90 -11.29
N LEU A 24 -5.48 3.22 -11.52
CA LEU A 24 -4.29 3.90 -12.05
C LEU A 24 -3.10 3.79 -11.10
N LEU A 25 -3.33 3.95 -9.79
CA LEU A 25 -2.29 3.82 -8.77
C LEU A 25 -1.73 2.40 -8.72
N GLN A 26 -2.61 1.39 -8.71
CA GLN A 26 -2.26 -0.03 -8.73
C GLN A 26 -1.46 -0.37 -9.99
N ALA A 27 -1.92 0.04 -11.16
CA ALA A 27 -1.20 -0.19 -12.42
C ALA A 27 0.18 0.47 -12.43
N LYS A 28 0.30 1.69 -11.87
CA LYS A 28 1.55 2.45 -11.87
C LYS A 28 2.59 1.89 -10.90
N TYR A 29 2.18 1.60 -9.66
CA TYR A 29 3.11 1.33 -8.57
C TYR A 29 3.09 -0.11 -8.05
N LEU A 30 1.93 -0.79 -8.11
CA LEU A 30 1.78 -2.13 -7.55
C LEU A 30 2.04 -3.21 -8.59
N ARG A 31 1.62 -3.02 -9.85
CA ARG A 31 1.84 -3.96 -10.96
C ARG A 31 1.48 -5.42 -10.62
N GLY A 32 0.40 -5.60 -9.86
CA GLY A 32 -0.06 -6.92 -9.40
C GLY A 32 0.63 -7.44 -8.14
N ALA A 33 1.55 -6.68 -7.55
CA ALA A 33 2.21 -7.03 -6.30
C ALA A 33 1.49 -6.41 -5.08
N PRO A 34 1.51 -7.04 -3.90
CA PRO A 34 0.89 -6.48 -2.70
C PRO A 34 1.50 -5.14 -2.29
N LEU A 35 0.73 -4.27 -1.63
CA LEU A 35 1.19 -2.93 -1.20
C LEU A 35 2.50 -2.95 -0.42
N LEU A 36 2.67 -3.98 0.41
CA LEU A 36 3.83 -4.18 1.26
C LEU A 36 5.03 -4.83 0.54
N THR A 37 4.97 -5.01 -0.78
CA THR A 37 6.08 -5.54 -1.59
C THR A 37 6.69 -4.47 -2.51
N GLY A 38 6.03 -3.31 -2.63
CA GLY A 38 6.51 -2.20 -3.46
C GLY A 38 7.91 -1.71 -3.07
N SER A 39 8.65 -1.25 -4.09
CA SER A 39 9.97 -0.61 -3.96
C SER A 39 9.84 0.90 -3.76
N ASP A 40 10.78 1.45 -3.00
CA ASP A 40 11.01 2.87 -2.70
C ASP A 40 11.86 3.60 -3.75
N ILE A 41 12.50 2.88 -4.68
CA ILE A 41 13.59 3.38 -5.52
C ILE A 41 13.11 4.28 -6.68
N ALA A 42 11.91 4.05 -7.25
CA ALA A 42 11.45 4.72 -8.48
C ALA A 42 10.02 5.32 -8.39
N GLY A 43 9.64 5.90 -7.26
CA GLY A 43 8.30 6.46 -7.03
C GLY A 43 8.21 7.99 -6.93
N SER A 44 6.99 8.52 -7.06
CA SER A 44 6.67 9.91 -6.71
C SER A 44 6.92 10.17 -5.22
N GLN A 45 7.00 11.44 -4.80
CA GLN A 45 7.14 11.79 -3.39
C GLN A 45 6.01 11.20 -2.53
N PHE A 46 4.79 11.15 -3.08
CA PHE A 46 3.64 10.47 -2.47
C PHE A 46 3.91 8.98 -2.26
N TRP A 47 4.38 8.28 -3.29
CA TRP A 47 4.71 6.85 -3.20
C TRP A 47 5.81 6.58 -2.16
N LYS A 48 6.86 7.41 -2.17
CA LYS A 48 7.94 7.33 -1.16
C LYS A 48 7.41 7.54 0.26
N SER A 49 6.46 8.45 0.46
CA SER A 49 5.82 8.66 1.76
C SER A 49 4.98 7.47 2.22
N ILE A 50 4.26 6.80 1.31
CA ILE A 50 3.57 5.54 1.61
C ILE A 50 4.57 4.45 2.00
N GLN A 51 5.65 4.28 1.23
CA GLN A 51 6.65 3.25 1.51
C GLN A 51 7.40 3.51 2.83
N LYS A 52 7.55 4.76 3.26
CA LYS A 52 8.17 5.10 4.56
C LYS A 52 7.35 4.62 5.77
N ILE A 53 6.01 4.62 5.69
CA ILE A 53 5.15 4.17 6.80
C ILE A 53 4.83 2.67 6.74
N LYS A 54 5.40 1.95 5.78
CA LYS A 54 5.24 0.50 5.59
C LYS A 54 5.56 -0.30 6.84
N HIS A 55 6.56 0.12 7.60
CA HIS A 55 6.93 -0.54 8.86
C HIS A 55 5.84 -0.38 9.92
N GLU A 56 5.31 0.84 10.10
CA GLU A 56 4.21 1.12 11.03
C GLU A 56 2.96 0.32 10.69
N ILE A 57 2.64 0.20 9.40
CA ILE A 57 1.51 -0.63 8.94
C ILE A 57 1.74 -2.08 9.35
N ARG A 58 2.93 -2.65 9.08
CA ARG A 58 3.25 -4.03 9.45
C ARG A 58 3.16 -4.31 10.95
N LEU A 59 3.50 -3.33 11.79
CA LEU A 59 3.41 -3.46 13.24
C LEU A 59 1.97 -3.32 13.77
N GLY A 60 1.20 -2.41 13.19
CA GLY A 60 -0.11 -2.01 13.73
C GLY A 60 -1.32 -2.67 13.09
N THR A 61 -1.16 -3.46 12.02
CA THR A 61 -2.30 -4.09 11.32
C THR A 61 -2.23 -5.61 11.34
N THR A 62 -3.38 -6.21 11.62
CA THR A 62 -3.60 -7.66 11.51
C THR A 62 -4.39 -7.94 10.24
N PHE A 63 -3.90 -8.86 9.42
CA PHE A 63 -4.59 -9.31 8.21
C PHE A 63 -5.17 -10.70 8.44
N SER A 64 -6.41 -10.92 8.02
CA SER A 64 -6.95 -12.28 7.89
C SER A 64 -6.40 -12.89 6.62
N VAL A 65 -5.54 -13.90 6.76
CA VAL A 65 -4.95 -14.60 5.62
C VAL A 65 -5.98 -15.57 5.05
N GLY A 66 -6.48 -15.27 3.86
CA GLY A 66 -7.37 -16.15 3.09
C GLY A 66 -6.60 -17.23 2.35
N ASN A 67 -6.60 -17.19 1.02
CA ASN A 67 -5.96 -18.19 0.16
C ASN A 67 -4.42 -18.07 0.06
N GLY A 68 -3.80 -17.07 0.70
CA GLY A 68 -2.35 -16.92 0.76
C GLY A 68 -1.68 -16.31 -0.49
N ASN A 69 -2.41 -16.01 -1.56
CA ASN A 69 -1.79 -15.53 -2.82
C ASN A 69 -1.02 -14.21 -2.69
N ASP A 70 -1.40 -13.37 -1.72
CA ASP A 70 -0.76 -12.08 -1.43
C ASP A 70 0.13 -12.11 -0.17
N THR A 71 0.47 -13.29 0.35
CA THR A 71 1.35 -13.43 1.52
C THR A 71 2.83 -13.57 1.16
N GLN A 72 3.70 -12.97 1.97
CA GLN A 72 5.15 -13.16 1.93
C GLN A 72 5.60 -13.67 3.30
N PHE A 73 6.29 -14.82 3.31
CA PHE A 73 6.89 -15.44 4.51
C PHE A 73 8.37 -15.08 4.62
#